data_AF-A0A942UE11-F1
#
_entry.id   AF-A0A942UE11-F1
#
_cell.length_a   1.000
_cell.length_b   1.000
_cell.length_c   1.000
_cell.angle_alpha   90.00
_cell.angle_beta   90.00
_cell.angle_gamma   90.00
#
_symmetry.space_group_name_H-M   'P 1'
#
loop_
_entity.id
_entity.type
_entity.pdbx_description
1 polymer ?
#
loop_
_entity_poly.entity_id
_entity_poly.type
_entity_poly.pdbx_seq_one_letter_code
_entity_poly.pdbx_strand_id
1 'polypeptide(L)'
;MSEPIRMKNNGQISIMLNVNKREKIKVQSKGISSKPLSHEHAVLNEIENEMNALVGMDQIKKMMKEVYAWIYINKKREEAGLKAGQQVLHMMFKGNPGTGKTTVARLIGKLFQKMEVLPKGHLIEAERADLVGEYIGHTAQKTRDLIKKASGGILFVDEAYSLGRGGEKDFGKEAIDTLVKHMEDKQNEFILILAGYSREMEYFLSLNPGLQSRFPLVFHFPDYTVNELMEIGKRMLDEKEYTINKDAETKLKDHLLYVRGIKGDSFSNGRYVRNVIEKAIRSQAMRLLNEHHLERTVLSSLISEDFIFPETT
;
A
#
# COMPACT_ATOMS: atom_id res chain seq x y z
N MET A 1 -68.59 33.26 -0.44
CA MET A 1 -67.28 33.83 -0.81
C MET A 1 -66.89 34.69 0.39
N SER A 2 -65.83 34.47 1.18
CA SER A 2 -64.48 33.94 0.97
C SER A 2 -63.85 33.70 2.36
N GLU A 3 -62.98 32.70 2.51
CA GLU A 3 -62.21 32.38 3.73
C GLU A 3 -61.24 33.50 4.16
N PRO A 4 -60.65 33.39 5.37
CA PRO A 4 -59.19 33.15 5.37
C PRO A 4 -58.62 32.18 6.44
N ILE A 5 -57.69 31.35 5.95
CA ILE A 5 -56.30 31.08 6.42
C ILE A 5 -56.08 30.34 7.75
N ARG A 6 -55.68 29.06 7.62
CA ARG A 6 -54.95 28.25 8.63
C ARG A 6 -53.45 28.22 8.28
N MET A 7 -52.58 28.66 9.20
CA MET A 7 -51.13 28.52 9.07
C MET A 7 -50.67 27.10 9.46
N LYS A 8 -49.79 26.52 8.62
CA LYS A 8 -49.15 25.21 8.77
C LYS A 8 -48.09 25.26 9.87
N ASN A 9 -48.07 24.25 10.74
CA ASN A 9 -47.02 24.04 11.74
C ASN A 9 -46.09 22.89 11.31
N ASN A 10 -44.80 23.09 11.54
CA ASN A 10 -43.68 22.24 11.15
C ASN A 10 -43.76 20.83 11.76
N GLY A 11 -43.68 19.80 10.91
CA GLY A 11 -43.54 18.41 11.34
C GLY A 11 -42.09 18.11 11.76
N GLN A 12 -41.81 18.16 13.05
CA GLN A 12 -40.67 17.47 13.65
C GLN A 12 -41.01 15.98 13.76
N ILE A 13 -40.16 15.11 13.21
CA ILE A 13 -40.25 13.66 13.43
C ILE A 13 -39.56 13.34 14.76
N SER A 14 -40.35 13.04 15.78
CA SER A 14 -39.85 12.58 17.08
C SER A 14 -39.58 11.08 17.04
N ILE A 15 -38.30 10.68 17.01
CA ILE A 15 -37.90 9.28 17.16
C ILE A 15 -37.97 8.93 18.66
N MET A 16 -39.05 8.28 19.10
CA MET A 16 -39.11 7.67 20.43
C MET A 16 -38.32 6.36 20.43
N LEU A 17 -37.14 6.37 21.04
CA LEU A 17 -36.41 5.15 21.38
C LEU A 17 -37.15 4.44 22.52
N ASN A 18 -37.74 3.27 22.21
CA ASN A 18 -38.39 2.42 23.18
C ASN A 18 -37.33 1.71 24.06
N VAL A 19 -36.92 2.37 25.14
CA VAL A 19 -36.03 1.82 26.15
C VAL A 19 -36.88 1.10 27.18
N ASN A 20 -37.26 -0.16 26.94
CA ASN A 20 -37.53 -1.16 27.98
C ASN A 20 -37.90 -2.55 27.41
N LYS A 21 -36.86 -3.34 27.10
CA LYS A 21 -36.84 -4.79 27.37
C LYS A 21 -35.39 -5.29 27.31
N ARG A 22 -34.65 -5.17 28.42
CA ARG A 22 -33.35 -5.84 28.58
C ARG A 22 -33.60 -7.30 28.93
N GLU A 23 -33.85 -8.13 27.93
CA GLU A 23 -33.64 -9.58 28.08
C GLU A 23 -32.13 -9.83 28.10
N LYS A 24 -31.63 -10.48 29.15
CA LYS A 24 -30.21 -10.82 29.32
C LYS A 24 -29.79 -11.81 28.23
N ILE A 25 -29.24 -11.32 27.13
CA ILE A 25 -28.54 -12.16 26.16
C ILE A 25 -27.25 -12.64 26.84
N LYS A 26 -27.19 -13.93 27.17
CA LYS A 26 -25.95 -14.61 27.56
C LYS A 26 -25.01 -14.58 26.36
N VAL A 27 -24.03 -13.68 26.38
CA VAL A 27 -22.90 -13.72 25.45
C VAL A 27 -22.05 -14.92 25.83
N GLN A 28 -22.22 -16.04 25.11
CA GLN A 28 -21.23 -17.12 25.14
C GLN A 28 -20.00 -16.63 24.38
N SER A 29 -18.93 -16.36 25.12
CA SER A 29 -17.58 -16.20 24.58
C SER A 29 -17.08 -17.55 24.07
N LYS A 30 -17.57 -17.98 22.91
CA LYS A 30 -16.85 -18.98 22.12
C LYS A 30 -15.65 -18.27 21.51
N GLY A 31 -14.48 -18.55 22.07
CA GLY A 31 -13.19 -18.18 21.48
C GLY A 31 -13.18 -18.52 19.99
N ILE A 32 -12.58 -17.63 19.20
CA ILE A 32 -12.38 -17.79 17.76
C ILE A 32 -11.47 -19.03 17.59
N SER A 33 -12.11 -20.19 17.49
CA SER A 33 -11.45 -21.46 17.23
C SER A 33 -10.97 -21.40 15.78
N SER A 34 -9.66 -21.27 15.60
CA SER A 34 -8.96 -21.40 14.34
C SER A 34 -9.11 -22.84 13.84
N LYS A 35 -10.23 -23.16 13.20
CA LYS A 35 -10.28 -24.32 12.32
C LYS A 35 -9.35 -24.06 11.13
N PRO A 36 -8.59 -25.06 10.65
CA PRO A 36 -7.85 -24.91 9.41
C PRO A 36 -8.83 -24.54 8.29
N LEU A 37 -8.50 -23.49 7.54
CA LEU A 37 -9.29 -23.00 6.41
C LEU A 37 -9.47 -24.16 5.41
N SER A 38 -10.72 -24.42 5.01
CA SER A 38 -11.09 -25.47 4.05
C SER A 38 -10.36 -25.28 2.70
N HIS A 39 -10.37 -26.31 1.84
CA HIS A 39 -9.90 -26.21 0.44
C HIS A 39 -10.52 -25.04 -0.35
N GLU A 40 -11.64 -24.48 0.12
CA GLU A 40 -12.33 -23.32 -0.48
C GLU A 40 -11.50 -22.02 -0.42
N HIS A 41 -10.47 -21.95 0.43
CA HIS A 41 -9.64 -20.76 0.62
C HIS A 41 -8.23 -20.90 0.06
N ALA A 42 -8.03 -21.73 -0.97
CA ALA A 42 -6.73 -21.91 -1.62
C ALA A 42 -6.07 -20.59 -2.06
N VAL A 43 -6.87 -19.65 -2.58
CA VAL A 43 -6.40 -18.30 -2.97
C VAL A 43 -5.83 -17.52 -1.78
N LEU A 44 -6.50 -17.57 -0.62
CA LEU A 44 -6.02 -16.89 0.58
C LEU A 44 -4.72 -17.53 1.07
N ASN A 45 -4.64 -18.86 1.11
CA ASN A 45 -3.46 -19.56 1.57
C ASN A 45 -2.23 -19.24 0.69
N GLU A 46 -2.40 -19.16 -0.63
CA GLU A 46 -1.32 -18.79 -1.54
C GLU A 46 -0.83 -17.35 -1.27
N ILE A 47 -1.74 -16.40 -1.15
CA ILE A 47 -1.40 -15.00 -0.88
C ILE A 47 -0.79 -14.83 0.52
N GLU A 48 -1.29 -15.55 1.53
CA GLU A 48 -0.69 -15.60 2.86
C GLU A 48 0.75 -16.15 2.81
N ASN A 49 1.00 -17.19 2.00
CA ASN A 49 2.36 -17.73 1.81
C ASN A 49 3.30 -16.70 1.16
N GLU A 50 2.86 -16.02 0.10
CA GLU A 50 3.65 -14.96 -0.54
C GLU A 50 3.92 -13.78 0.42
N MET A 51 2.93 -13.41 1.24
CA MET A 51 3.12 -12.38 2.26
C MET A 51 4.03 -12.83 3.40
N ASN A 52 4.01 -14.11 3.78
CA ASN A 52 4.94 -14.66 4.78
C ASN A 52 6.39 -14.64 4.27
N ALA A 53 6.56 -14.70 2.94
CA ALA A 53 7.82 -14.40 2.29
C ALA A 53 8.14 -12.89 2.23
N LEU A 54 7.36 -12.00 2.84
CA LEU A 54 7.75 -10.61 3.09
C LEU A 54 8.13 -10.42 4.57
N VAL A 55 9.21 -9.70 4.81
CA VAL A 55 9.70 -9.40 6.16
C VAL A 55 8.72 -8.47 6.87
N GLY A 56 8.31 -8.83 8.08
CA GLY A 56 7.38 -8.03 8.89
C GLY A 56 5.98 -7.91 8.30
N MET A 57 5.42 -6.70 8.38
CA MET A 57 4.13 -6.31 7.79
C MET A 57 2.87 -6.96 8.40
N ASP A 58 2.87 -7.36 9.67
CA ASP A 58 1.73 -8.07 10.29
C ASP A 58 0.39 -7.33 10.17
N GLN A 59 0.42 -6.00 10.29
CA GLN A 59 -0.78 -5.17 10.10
C GLN A 59 -1.31 -5.24 8.66
N ILE A 60 -0.42 -5.23 7.66
CA ILE A 60 -0.80 -5.35 6.24
C ILE A 60 -1.36 -6.74 5.96
N LYS A 61 -0.74 -7.79 6.51
CA LYS A 61 -1.22 -9.17 6.38
C LYS A 61 -2.64 -9.32 6.91
N LYS A 62 -2.91 -8.73 8.08
CA LYS A 62 -4.24 -8.70 8.68
C LYS A 62 -5.25 -7.94 7.79
N MET A 63 -4.88 -6.76 7.30
CA MET A 63 -5.73 -5.96 6.40
C MET A 63 -6.05 -6.71 5.10
N MET A 64 -5.07 -7.41 4.51
CA MET A 64 -5.31 -8.22 3.30
C MET A 64 -6.28 -9.37 3.57
N LYS A 65 -6.17 -10.03 4.73
CA LYS A 65 -7.11 -11.07 5.14
C LYS A 65 -8.52 -10.52 5.36
N GLU A 66 -8.66 -9.32 5.93
CA GLU A 66 -9.93 -8.63 6.09
C GLU A 66 -10.57 -8.29 4.73
N VAL A 67 -9.78 -7.76 3.80
CA VAL A 67 -10.23 -7.48 2.42
C VAL A 67 -10.68 -8.77 1.71
N TYR A 68 -9.90 -9.85 1.80
CA TYR A 68 -10.28 -11.15 1.26
C TYR A 68 -11.61 -11.64 1.84
N ALA A 69 -11.74 -11.64 3.17
CA ALA A 69 -12.94 -12.10 3.85
C ALA A 69 -14.17 -11.27 3.43
N TRP A 70 -14.02 -9.95 3.29
CA TRP A 70 -15.09 -9.07 2.86
C TRP A 70 -15.59 -9.40 1.45
N ILE A 71 -14.67 -9.55 0.48
CA ILE A 71 -15.00 -9.92 -0.91
C ILE A 71 -15.62 -11.32 -0.97
N TYR A 72 -15.01 -12.29 -0.29
CA TYR A 72 -15.50 -13.67 -0.29
C TYR A 72 -16.92 -13.79 0.27
N ILE A 73 -17.19 -13.16 1.42
CA ILE A 73 -18.51 -13.20 2.04
C ILE A 73 -19.54 -12.46 1.19
N ASN A 74 -19.19 -11.33 0.57
CA ASN A 74 -20.12 -10.64 -0.32
C ASN A 74 -20.47 -11.47 -1.56
N LYS A 75 -19.50 -12.15 -2.17
CA LYS A 75 -19.77 -13.10 -3.26
C LYS A 75 -20.75 -14.21 -2.81
N LYS A 76 -20.54 -14.77 -1.62
CA LYS A 76 -21.45 -15.78 -1.04
C LYS A 76 -22.85 -15.24 -0.74
N ARG A 77 -22.97 -13.97 -0.37
CA ARG A 77 -24.27 -13.30 -0.18
C ARG A 77 -25.02 -13.17 -1.51
N GLU A 78 -24.33 -12.77 -2.58
CA GLU A 78 -24.91 -12.68 -3.93
C GLU A 78 -25.36 -14.04 -4.45
N GLU A 79 -24.51 -15.08 -4.29
CA GLU A 79 -24.83 -16.47 -4.64
C GLU A 79 -26.08 -16.98 -3.89
N ALA A 80 -26.29 -16.51 -2.65
CA ALA A 80 -27.47 -16.82 -1.84
C ALA A 80 -28.68 -15.94 -2.14
N GLY A 81 -28.63 -15.07 -3.16
CA GLY A 81 -29.71 -14.16 -3.53
C GLY A 81 -29.93 -12.99 -2.58
N LEU A 82 -28.99 -12.73 -1.65
CA LEU A 82 -29.03 -11.56 -0.78
C LEU A 82 -28.50 -10.34 -1.52
N LYS A 83 -29.03 -9.16 -1.17
CA LYS A 83 -28.39 -7.90 -1.57
C LYS A 83 -27.00 -7.82 -0.94
N ALA A 84 -25.97 -7.85 -1.77
CA ALA A 84 -24.65 -7.37 -1.43
C ALA A 84 -24.53 -5.91 -1.89
N GLY A 85 -23.93 -5.06 -1.06
CA GLY A 85 -23.62 -3.70 -1.47
C GLY A 85 -22.45 -3.70 -2.44
N GLN A 86 -22.44 -2.73 -3.37
CA GLN A 86 -21.28 -2.48 -4.22
C GLN A 86 -20.05 -2.20 -3.33
N GLN A 87 -18.96 -2.93 -3.58
CA GLN A 87 -17.72 -2.79 -2.81
C GLN A 87 -16.84 -1.73 -3.45
N VAL A 88 -16.59 -0.63 -2.74
CA VAL A 88 -15.57 0.33 -3.14
C VAL A 88 -14.22 -0.19 -2.64
N LEU A 89 -13.36 -0.60 -3.57
CA LEU A 89 -12.08 -1.27 -3.26
C LEU A 89 -10.85 -0.37 -3.49
N HIS A 90 -11.04 0.92 -3.75
CA HIS A 90 -9.96 1.88 -3.85
C HIS A 90 -9.23 2.03 -2.51
N MET A 91 -7.91 2.18 -2.58
CA MET A 91 -7.05 2.11 -1.40
C MET A 91 -6.09 3.30 -1.30
N MET A 92 -5.62 3.54 -0.08
CA MET A 92 -4.60 4.54 0.19
C MET A 92 -3.47 3.94 1.02
N PHE A 93 -2.24 4.05 0.52
CA PHE A 93 -1.05 3.48 1.11
C PHE A 93 -0.19 4.60 1.72
N LYS A 94 -0.10 4.61 3.04
CA LYS A 94 0.62 5.63 3.81
C LYS A 94 1.89 5.04 4.41
N GLY A 95 3.05 5.60 4.11
CA GLY A 95 4.30 5.24 4.77
C GLY A 95 5.55 5.70 4.02
N ASN A 96 6.70 5.58 4.68
CA ASN A 96 7.99 6.05 4.17
C ASN A 96 8.46 5.28 2.92
N PRO A 97 9.48 5.77 2.18
CA PRO A 97 10.04 5.03 1.06
C PRO A 97 10.60 3.70 1.52
N GLY A 98 10.55 2.69 0.65
CA GLY A 98 11.18 1.39 0.92
C GLY A 98 10.47 0.53 1.96
N THR A 99 9.23 0.85 2.35
CA THR A 99 8.38 0.04 3.26
C THR A 99 7.54 -1.03 2.54
N GLY A 100 7.72 -1.22 1.23
CA GLY A 100 7.07 -2.32 0.48
C GLY A 100 5.71 -2.01 -0.14
N LYS A 101 5.28 -0.74 -0.18
CA LYS A 101 4.00 -0.29 -0.79
C LYS A 101 3.73 -0.90 -2.16
N THR A 102 4.65 -0.74 -3.11
CA THR A 102 4.51 -1.27 -4.49
C THR A 102 4.44 -2.80 -4.52
N THR A 103 5.23 -3.49 -3.68
CA THR A 103 5.20 -4.95 -3.58
C THR A 103 3.84 -5.45 -3.12
N VAL A 104 3.26 -4.81 -2.10
CA VAL A 104 1.92 -5.15 -1.60
C VAL A 104 0.83 -4.82 -2.62
N ALA A 105 0.96 -3.73 -3.38
CA ALA A 105 0.03 -3.40 -4.47
C ALA A 105 -0.01 -4.51 -5.54
N ARG A 106 1.14 -5.09 -5.89
CA ARG A 106 1.21 -6.23 -6.83
C ARG A 106 0.51 -7.48 -6.28
N LEU A 107 0.71 -7.79 -5.00
CA LEU A 107 0.03 -8.91 -4.34
C LEU A 107 -1.49 -8.72 -4.29
N ILE A 108 -1.96 -7.49 -4.03
CA ILE A 108 -3.39 -7.16 -4.07
C ILE A 108 -3.95 -7.32 -5.49
N GLY A 109 -3.21 -6.91 -6.52
CA GLY A 109 -3.61 -7.14 -7.92
C GLY A 109 -3.80 -8.63 -8.22
N LYS A 110 -2.85 -9.47 -7.79
CA LYS A 110 -2.93 -10.93 -7.92
C LYS A 110 -4.12 -11.51 -7.13
N LEU A 111 -4.33 -11.05 -5.90
CA LEU A 111 -5.46 -11.45 -5.07
C LEU A 111 -6.79 -11.15 -5.78
N PHE A 112 -6.98 -9.92 -6.25
CA PHE A 112 -8.21 -9.50 -6.92
C PHE A 112 -8.45 -10.20 -8.25
N GLN A 113 -7.38 -10.52 -8.99
CA GLN A 113 -7.50 -11.36 -10.17
C GLN A 113 -8.04 -12.75 -9.82
N LYS A 114 -7.45 -13.40 -8.80
CA LYS A 114 -7.84 -14.75 -8.38
C LYS A 114 -9.23 -14.83 -7.77
N MET A 115 -9.69 -13.74 -7.19
CA MET A 115 -11.06 -13.61 -6.67
C MET A 115 -12.08 -13.19 -7.74
N GLU A 116 -11.65 -13.01 -8.99
CA GLU A 116 -12.49 -12.54 -10.11
C GLU A 116 -13.08 -11.14 -9.90
N VAL A 117 -12.46 -10.34 -9.02
CA VAL A 117 -12.78 -8.92 -8.83
C VAL A 117 -12.24 -8.09 -9.99
N LEU A 118 -11.05 -8.45 -10.46
CA LEU A 118 -10.39 -7.82 -11.60
C LEU A 118 -10.11 -8.88 -12.68
N PRO A 119 -10.32 -8.60 -13.97
CA PRO A 119 -10.06 -9.58 -15.02
C PRO A 119 -8.55 -9.85 -15.25
N LYS A 120 -7.65 -8.91 -14.95
CA LYS A 120 -6.20 -9.04 -15.20
C LYS A 120 -5.32 -8.90 -13.96
N GLY A 121 -5.65 -7.97 -13.05
CA GLY A 121 -4.86 -7.73 -11.83
C GLY A 121 -3.46 -7.16 -12.05
N HIS A 122 -3.14 -6.67 -13.25
CA HIS A 122 -1.85 -6.03 -13.54
C HIS A 122 -1.72 -4.68 -12.83
N LEU A 123 -0.49 -4.27 -12.51
CA LEU A 123 -0.19 -2.99 -11.88
C LEU A 123 0.34 -1.99 -12.92
N ILE A 124 -0.28 -0.82 -13.01
CA ILE A 124 0.24 0.35 -13.73
C ILE A 124 0.70 1.36 -12.69
N GLU A 125 2.00 1.61 -12.62
CA GLU A 125 2.59 2.63 -11.75
C GLU A 125 2.60 3.98 -12.50
N ALA A 126 2.26 5.06 -11.81
CA ALA A 126 2.23 6.41 -12.34
C ALA A 126 2.69 7.42 -11.28
N GLU A 127 3.32 8.49 -11.73
CA GLU A 127 3.66 9.66 -10.93
C GLU A 127 2.92 10.89 -11.47
N ARG A 128 3.11 12.05 -10.82
CA ARG A 128 2.53 13.32 -11.28
C ARG A 128 2.87 13.62 -12.74
N ALA A 129 4.11 13.38 -13.15
CA ALA A 129 4.58 13.63 -14.51
C ALA A 129 3.82 12.79 -15.55
N ASP A 130 3.26 11.66 -15.17
CA ASP A 130 2.49 10.80 -16.07
C ASP A 130 1.02 11.22 -16.16
N LEU A 131 0.48 11.87 -15.13
CA LEU A 131 -0.92 12.27 -15.06
C LEU A 131 -1.15 13.70 -15.57
N VAL A 132 -0.21 14.60 -15.30
CA VAL A 132 -0.34 16.03 -15.59
C VAL A 132 0.30 16.36 -16.95
N GLY A 133 -0.43 17.13 -17.76
CA GLY A 133 0.02 17.64 -19.06
C GLY A 133 0.71 19.00 -18.94
N GLU A 134 1.50 19.34 -19.96
CA GLU A 134 2.20 20.64 -20.03
C GLU A 134 1.28 21.79 -20.49
N TYR A 135 0.17 21.45 -21.16
CA TYR A 135 -0.76 22.40 -21.77
C TYR A 135 -2.20 22.19 -21.28
N ILE A 136 -3.00 23.26 -21.36
CA ILE A 136 -4.42 23.25 -20.98
C ILE A 136 -5.17 22.13 -21.72
N GLY A 137 -5.95 21.33 -20.99
CA GLY A 137 -6.76 20.25 -21.54
C GLY A 137 -6.01 18.94 -21.83
N HIS A 138 -4.67 18.93 -21.76
CA HIS A 138 -3.90 17.69 -21.91
C HIS A 138 -3.97 16.80 -20.67
N THR A 139 -4.10 17.38 -19.48
CA THR A 139 -4.09 16.64 -18.21
C THR A 139 -5.24 15.66 -18.10
N ALA A 140 -6.48 16.08 -18.40
CA ALA A 140 -7.61 15.18 -18.37
C ALA A 140 -7.48 14.04 -19.40
N GLN A 141 -6.91 14.31 -20.58
CA GLN A 141 -6.68 13.27 -21.59
C GLN A 141 -5.61 12.27 -21.14
N LYS A 142 -4.47 12.76 -20.65
CA LYS A 142 -3.36 11.93 -20.18
C LYS A 142 -3.78 11.03 -19.01
N THR A 143 -4.55 11.60 -18.07
CA THR A 143 -5.16 10.85 -16.96
C THR A 143 -6.11 9.76 -17.46
N ARG A 144 -6.99 10.07 -18.42
CA ARG A 144 -7.90 9.07 -19.03
C ARG A 144 -7.14 7.94 -19.71
N ASP A 145 -6.06 8.24 -20.42
CA ASP A 145 -5.26 7.24 -21.12
C ASP A 145 -4.57 6.29 -20.13
N LEU A 146 -4.10 6.78 -18.98
CA LEU A 146 -3.59 5.94 -17.90
C LEU A 146 -4.67 5.06 -17.27
N ILE A 147 -5.85 5.61 -16.98
CA ILE A 147 -6.98 4.83 -16.46
C ILE A 147 -7.35 3.73 -17.45
N LYS A 148 -7.36 4.02 -18.75
CA LYS A 148 -7.63 3.02 -19.79
C LYS A 148 -6.59 1.90 -19.80
N LYS A 149 -5.30 2.22 -19.60
CA LYS A 149 -4.24 1.22 -19.45
C LYS A 149 -4.39 0.37 -18.18
N ALA A 150 -4.89 0.97 -17.10
CA ALA A 150 -5.14 0.30 -15.83
C ALA A 150 -6.44 -0.51 -15.80
N SER A 151 -7.31 -0.38 -16.82
CA SER A 151 -8.55 -1.14 -16.92
C SER A 151 -8.29 -2.65 -16.85
N GLY A 152 -8.99 -3.30 -15.93
CA GLY A 152 -8.85 -4.70 -15.55
C GLY A 152 -7.79 -4.97 -14.48
N GLY A 153 -7.11 -3.92 -13.99
CA GLY A 153 -5.99 -4.00 -13.06
C GLY A 153 -6.02 -2.88 -12.02
N ILE A 154 -4.83 -2.47 -11.58
CA ILE A 154 -4.61 -1.46 -10.56
C ILE A 154 -3.87 -0.27 -11.18
N LEU A 155 -4.37 0.94 -10.95
CA LEU A 155 -3.62 2.18 -11.15
C LEU A 155 -3.00 2.58 -9.80
N PHE A 156 -1.68 2.56 -9.71
CA PHE A 156 -0.93 2.93 -8.52
C PHE A 156 -0.25 4.28 -8.74
N VAL A 157 -0.68 5.28 -7.99
CA VAL A 157 -0.12 6.64 -8.08
C VAL A 157 0.81 6.85 -6.89
N ASP A 158 2.12 6.87 -7.14
CA ASP A 158 3.11 7.16 -6.09
C ASP A 158 3.22 8.67 -5.86
N GLU A 159 3.56 9.04 -4.63
CA GLU A 159 3.59 10.43 -4.14
C GLU A 159 2.36 11.26 -4.58
N ALA A 160 1.16 10.68 -4.44
CA ALA A 160 -0.10 11.25 -4.96
C ALA A 160 -0.40 12.66 -4.42
N TYR A 161 0.09 12.99 -3.22
CA TYR A 161 0.00 14.34 -2.65
C TYR A 161 0.60 15.42 -3.57
N SER A 162 1.54 15.05 -4.45
CA SER A 162 2.14 15.97 -5.42
C SER A 162 1.12 16.52 -6.41
N LEU A 163 0.02 15.81 -6.70
CA LEU A 163 -1.08 16.31 -7.55
C LEU A 163 -1.82 17.49 -6.90
N GLY A 164 -1.86 17.52 -5.57
CA GLY A 164 -2.47 18.61 -4.80
C GLY A 164 -1.51 19.77 -4.50
N ARG A 165 -0.22 19.64 -4.83
CA ARG A 165 0.76 20.73 -4.69
C ARG A 165 0.64 21.63 -5.93
N GLY A 166 0.10 22.84 -5.74
CA GLY A 166 -0.11 23.80 -6.82
C GLY A 166 -1.03 24.96 -6.43
N GLY A 167 -0.91 26.10 -7.12
CA GLY A 167 -1.88 27.20 -7.01
C GLY A 167 -3.11 26.97 -7.90
N GLU A 168 -4.01 27.95 -8.01
CA GLU A 168 -5.24 27.83 -8.82
C GLU A 168 -5.02 27.55 -10.31
N LYS A 169 -3.81 27.81 -10.83
CA LYS A 169 -3.43 27.55 -12.22
C LYS A 169 -2.74 26.20 -12.43
N ASP A 170 -2.67 25.35 -11.40
CA ASP A 170 -2.06 24.03 -11.51
C ASP A 170 -3.06 22.99 -12.06
N PHE A 171 -2.65 22.28 -13.09
CA PHE A 171 -3.44 21.23 -13.72
C PHE A 171 -3.52 19.93 -12.90
N GLY A 172 -2.81 19.81 -11.78
CA GLY A 172 -2.90 18.67 -10.87
C GLY A 172 -4.30 18.44 -10.30
N LYS A 173 -5.05 19.53 -10.05
CA LYS A 173 -6.47 19.43 -9.64
C LYS A 173 -7.35 18.80 -10.72
N GLU A 174 -7.12 19.14 -11.99
CA GLU A 174 -7.83 18.54 -13.13
C GLU A 174 -7.57 17.02 -13.23
N ALA A 175 -6.37 16.56 -12.89
CA ALA A 175 -6.06 15.12 -12.82
C ALA A 175 -6.85 14.44 -11.70
N ILE A 176 -6.90 15.04 -10.50
CA ILE A 176 -7.68 14.52 -9.36
C ILE A 176 -9.17 14.44 -9.72
N ASP A 177 -9.74 15.51 -10.27
CA ASP A 177 -11.15 15.56 -10.67
C ASP A 177 -11.45 14.48 -11.72
N THR A 178 -10.53 14.26 -12.67
CA THR A 178 -10.65 13.21 -13.68
C THR A 178 -10.61 11.82 -13.05
N LEU A 179 -9.69 11.56 -12.11
CA LEU A 179 -9.62 10.29 -11.38
C LEU A 179 -10.91 10.03 -10.60
N VAL A 180 -11.36 11.02 -9.82
CA VAL A 180 -12.59 10.94 -9.01
C VAL A 180 -13.81 10.62 -9.85
N LYS A 181 -13.97 11.30 -10.99
CA LYS A 181 -15.09 11.03 -11.90
C LYS A 181 -15.07 9.57 -12.39
N HIS A 182 -13.91 9.05 -12.79
CA HIS A 182 -13.83 7.68 -13.30
C HIS A 182 -13.96 6.62 -12.21
N MET A 183 -13.62 6.93 -10.96
CA MET A 183 -13.90 6.04 -9.83
C MET A 183 -15.42 5.85 -9.62
N GLU A 184 -16.21 6.89 -9.87
CA GLU A 184 -17.68 6.83 -9.76
C GLU A 184 -18.34 6.20 -10.97
N ASP A 185 -17.90 6.56 -12.19
CA ASP A 185 -18.50 6.10 -13.44
C ASP A 185 -18.14 4.65 -13.77
N LYS A 186 -16.95 4.19 -13.39
CA LYS A 186 -16.36 2.90 -13.81
C LYS A 186 -16.06 1.98 -12.64
N GLN A 187 -17.02 1.84 -11.75
CA GLN A 187 -16.88 1.00 -10.55
C GLN A 187 -16.45 -0.42 -10.93
N ASN A 188 -15.35 -0.87 -10.31
CA ASN A 188 -14.73 -2.18 -10.52
C ASN A 188 -14.13 -2.45 -11.92
N GLU A 189 -14.10 -1.48 -12.85
CA GLU A 189 -13.30 -1.63 -14.07
C GLU A 189 -11.79 -1.57 -13.76
N PHE A 190 -11.40 -0.81 -12.74
CA PHE A 190 -10.03 -0.72 -12.26
C PHE A 190 -10.02 -0.34 -10.77
N ILE A 191 -8.90 -0.56 -10.10
CA ILE A 191 -8.72 -0.14 -8.71
C ILE A 191 -7.61 0.91 -8.63
N LEU A 192 -7.95 2.10 -8.12
CA LEU A 192 -6.99 3.14 -7.79
C LEU A 192 -6.36 2.92 -6.41
N ILE A 193 -5.03 2.97 -6.35
CA ILE A 193 -4.25 3.02 -5.11
C ILE A 193 -3.46 4.33 -5.11
N LEU A 194 -3.69 5.19 -4.12
CA LEU A 194 -2.88 6.39 -3.90
C LEU A 194 -1.83 6.12 -2.82
N ALA A 195 -0.56 6.36 -3.12
CA ALA A 195 0.53 6.13 -2.20
C ALA A 195 1.29 7.43 -1.87
N GLY A 196 1.86 7.48 -0.66
CA GLY A 196 2.71 8.59 -0.25
C GLY A 196 3.08 8.55 1.23
N TYR A 197 3.76 9.61 1.68
CA TYR A 197 4.11 9.82 3.08
C TYR A 197 2.87 10.16 3.90
N SER A 198 2.83 9.67 5.14
CA SER A 198 1.62 9.71 5.98
C SER A 198 1.10 11.14 6.18
N ARG A 199 1.99 12.09 6.53
CA ARG A 199 1.61 13.50 6.82
C ARG A 199 1.14 14.23 5.56
N GLU A 200 1.82 14.02 4.45
CA GLU A 200 1.54 14.64 3.16
C GLU A 200 0.22 14.12 2.58
N MET A 201 -0.07 12.82 2.75
CA MET A 201 -1.35 12.24 2.37
C MET A 201 -2.50 12.76 3.24
N GLU A 202 -2.28 12.99 4.54
CA GLU A 202 -3.29 13.62 5.41
C GLU A 202 -3.61 15.04 4.97
N TYR A 203 -2.58 15.83 4.66
CA TYR A 203 -2.78 17.17 4.10
C TYR A 203 -3.51 17.11 2.75
N PHE A 204 -3.11 16.20 1.85
CA PHE A 204 -3.73 16.00 0.55
C PHE A 204 -5.23 15.68 0.64
N LEU A 205 -5.63 14.85 1.61
CA LEU A 205 -7.04 14.54 1.85
C LEU A 205 -7.83 15.74 2.40
N SER A 206 -7.21 16.57 3.24
CA SER A 206 -7.86 17.76 3.80
C SER A 206 -8.25 18.79 2.74
N LEU A 207 -7.50 18.82 1.62
CA LEU A 207 -7.77 19.71 0.49
C LEU A 207 -8.96 19.27 -0.35
N ASN A 208 -9.30 17.98 -0.32
CA ASN A 208 -10.38 17.41 -1.12
C ASN A 208 -11.19 16.42 -0.28
N PRO A 209 -12.15 16.91 0.54
CA PRO A 209 -12.96 16.05 1.40
C PRO A 209 -13.71 14.93 0.65
N GLY A 210 -14.05 15.17 -0.63
CA GLY A 210 -14.65 14.17 -1.50
C GLY A 210 -13.76 12.97 -1.83
N LEU A 211 -12.43 13.09 -1.71
CA LEU A 211 -11.53 11.95 -1.86
C LEU A 211 -11.67 10.98 -0.69
N GLN A 212 -11.77 11.48 0.55
CA GLN A 212 -11.72 10.64 1.74
C GLN A 212 -12.82 9.55 1.76
N SER A 213 -14.04 9.89 1.34
CA SER A 213 -15.15 8.93 1.29
C SER A 213 -14.98 7.85 0.22
N ARG A 214 -14.14 8.09 -0.80
CA ARG A 214 -13.90 7.19 -1.93
C ARG A 214 -12.74 6.22 -1.71
N PHE A 215 -11.98 6.38 -0.62
CA PHE A 215 -10.88 5.48 -0.22
C PHE A 215 -11.17 4.84 1.15
N PRO A 216 -12.08 3.86 1.22
CA PRO A 216 -12.45 3.22 2.49
C PRO A 216 -11.32 2.37 3.09
N LEU A 217 -10.36 1.93 2.27
CA LEU A 217 -9.26 1.07 2.68
C LEU A 217 -7.96 1.88 2.82
N VAL A 218 -7.49 2.06 4.06
CA VAL A 218 -6.24 2.77 4.36
C VAL A 218 -5.22 1.80 4.94
N PHE A 219 -4.12 1.61 4.24
CA PHE A 219 -3.01 0.75 4.65
C PHE A 219 -1.87 1.62 5.19
N HIS A 220 -1.46 1.34 6.42
CA HIS A 220 -0.33 1.99 7.07
C HIS A 220 0.90 1.08 7.00
N PHE A 221 1.97 1.60 6.42
CA PHE A 221 3.25 0.91 6.22
C PHE A 221 4.28 1.49 7.19
N PRO A 222 4.45 0.89 8.38
CA PRO A 222 5.43 1.34 9.36
C PRO A 222 6.86 1.13 8.86
N ASP A 223 7.79 1.87 9.46
CA ASP A 223 9.21 1.63 9.26
C ASP A 223 9.63 0.29 9.83
N TYR A 224 10.56 -0.37 9.16
CA TYR A 224 11.12 -1.63 9.64
C TYR A 224 12.03 -1.42 10.85
N THR A 225 12.01 -2.40 11.73
CA THR A 225 13.02 -2.58 12.77
C THR A 225 14.38 -2.89 12.16
N VAL A 226 15.47 -2.68 12.91
CA VAL A 226 16.82 -3.02 12.40
C VAL A 226 16.95 -4.50 12.08
N ASN A 227 16.34 -5.38 12.88
CA ASN A 227 16.37 -6.82 12.60
C ASN A 227 15.66 -7.16 11.28
N GLU A 228 14.50 -6.53 11.01
CA GLU A 228 13.80 -6.68 9.73
C GLU A 228 14.62 -6.10 8.57
N LEU A 229 15.30 -4.96 8.75
CA LEU A 229 16.20 -4.40 7.73
C LEU A 229 17.39 -5.32 7.43
N MET A 230 17.95 -5.97 8.46
CA MET A 230 19.01 -6.97 8.29
C MET A 230 18.50 -8.19 7.52
N GLU A 231 17.30 -8.67 7.83
CA GLU A 231 16.68 -9.78 7.10
C GLU A 231 16.39 -9.42 5.64
N ILE A 232 15.88 -8.20 5.38
CA ILE A 232 15.70 -7.67 4.03
C ILE A 232 17.05 -7.63 3.30
N GLY A 233 18.09 -7.14 3.95
CA GLY A 233 19.43 -7.07 3.37
C GLY A 233 19.99 -8.44 3.03
N LYS A 234 19.81 -9.43 3.93
CA LYS A 234 20.20 -10.82 3.69
C LYS A 234 19.52 -11.39 2.44
N ARG A 235 18.20 -11.19 2.30
CA ARG A 235 17.47 -11.65 1.11
C ARG A 235 17.95 -10.98 -0.18
N MET A 236 18.24 -9.68 -0.15
CA MET A 236 18.82 -8.97 -1.30
C MET A 236 20.21 -9.51 -1.70
N LEU A 237 21.01 -9.94 -0.72
CA LEU A 237 22.30 -10.59 -0.96
C LEU A 237 22.12 -11.99 -1.53
N ASP A 238 21.23 -12.79 -0.95
CA ASP A 238 20.91 -14.15 -1.40
C ASP A 238 20.40 -14.15 -2.85
N GLU A 239 19.51 -13.21 -3.21
CA GLU A 239 19.02 -13.02 -4.60
C GLU A 239 20.13 -12.72 -5.61
N LYS A 240 21.24 -12.13 -5.16
CA LYS A 240 22.41 -11.79 -5.98
C LYS A 240 23.55 -12.79 -5.82
N GLU A 241 23.33 -13.91 -5.12
CA GLU A 241 24.34 -14.92 -4.79
C GLU A 241 25.54 -14.38 -3.98
N TYR A 242 25.31 -13.35 -3.17
CA TYR A 242 26.30 -12.82 -2.22
C TYR A 242 26.04 -13.32 -0.80
N THR A 243 27.12 -13.42 -0.04
CA THR A 243 27.13 -13.69 1.39
C THR A 243 27.96 -12.64 2.10
N ILE A 244 27.64 -12.35 3.37
CA ILE A 244 28.43 -11.47 4.22
C ILE A 244 29.05 -12.27 5.36
N ASN A 245 30.27 -11.92 5.77
CA ASN A 245 30.87 -12.49 6.96
C ASN A 245 30.29 -11.86 8.25
N LYS A 246 30.55 -12.48 9.40
CA LYS A 246 30.00 -12.03 10.70
C LYS A 246 30.40 -10.60 11.06
N ASP A 247 31.61 -10.18 10.70
CA ASP A 247 32.11 -8.83 10.98
C ASP A 247 31.39 -7.78 10.14
N ALA A 248 31.15 -8.07 8.86
CA ALA A 248 30.34 -7.24 7.98
C ALA A 248 28.88 -7.14 8.46
N GLU A 249 28.31 -8.27 8.89
CA GLU A 249 26.94 -8.31 9.44
C GLU A 249 26.81 -7.43 10.68
N THR A 250 27.77 -7.53 11.60
CA THR A 250 27.82 -6.70 12.82
C THR A 250 27.98 -5.23 12.46
N LYS A 251 28.94 -4.90 11.58
CA LYS A 251 29.18 -3.52 11.13
C LYS A 251 27.96 -2.89 10.45
N LEU A 252 27.26 -3.66 9.61
CA LEU A 252 26.03 -3.20 8.95
C LEU A 252 24.92 -2.95 9.98
N LYS A 253 24.74 -3.86 10.95
CA LYS A 253 23.73 -3.75 11.99
C LYS A 253 23.93 -2.51 12.86
N ASP A 254 25.17 -2.27 13.31
CA ASP A 254 25.52 -1.10 14.14
C ASP A 254 25.29 0.21 13.38
N HIS A 255 25.66 0.23 12.11
CA HIS A 255 25.41 1.36 11.22
C HIS A 255 23.91 1.63 11.03
N LEU A 256 23.09 0.58 10.86
CA LEU A 256 21.63 0.74 10.75
C LEU A 256 21.00 1.25 12.06
N LEU A 257 21.48 0.81 13.22
CA LEU A 257 21.05 1.33 14.52
C LEU A 257 21.34 2.84 14.62
N TYR A 258 22.55 3.24 14.25
CA TYR A 258 22.98 4.63 14.29
C TYR A 258 22.19 5.53 13.32
N VAL A 259 22.16 5.17 12.02
CA VAL A 259 21.52 6.02 11.00
C VAL A 259 20.02 6.14 11.22
N ARG A 260 19.35 5.08 11.67
CA ARG A 260 17.92 5.15 12.01
C ARG A 260 17.67 6.08 13.19
N GLY A 261 18.56 6.07 14.19
CA GLY A 261 18.49 7.00 15.32
C GLY A 261 18.60 8.48 14.91
N ILE A 262 19.43 8.78 13.91
CA ILE A 262 19.64 10.15 13.41
C ILE A 262 18.56 10.60 12.44
N LYS A 263 18.25 9.75 11.45
CA LYS A 263 17.33 10.13 10.36
C LYS A 263 15.87 10.11 10.78
N GLY A 264 15.51 9.34 11.81
CA GLY A 264 14.13 9.20 12.28
C GLY A 264 13.17 8.95 11.12
N ASP A 265 12.17 9.82 11.00
CA ASP A 265 11.09 9.76 10.01
C ASP A 265 11.57 9.88 8.54
N SER A 266 12.80 10.37 8.28
CA SER A 266 13.35 10.51 6.92
C SER A 266 14.07 9.25 6.40
N PHE A 267 14.09 8.17 7.18
CA PHE A 267 14.77 6.95 6.82
C PHE A 267 14.01 6.18 5.72
N SER A 268 14.72 5.77 4.67
CA SER A 268 14.13 5.15 3.47
C SER A 268 14.13 3.61 3.47
N ASN A 269 14.22 3.00 4.66
CA ASN A 269 13.99 1.56 4.87
C ASN A 269 14.74 0.64 3.89
N GLY A 270 14.03 -0.25 3.19
CA GLY A 270 14.63 -1.19 2.23
C GLY A 270 15.36 -0.49 1.07
N ARG A 271 14.98 0.75 0.71
CA ARG A 271 15.71 1.54 -0.29
C ARG A 271 17.09 1.93 0.24
N TYR A 272 17.19 2.28 1.52
CA TYR A 272 18.48 2.56 2.17
C TYR A 272 19.37 1.31 2.19
N VAL A 273 18.83 0.17 2.64
CA VAL A 273 19.56 -1.11 2.71
C VAL A 273 20.06 -1.53 1.33
N ARG A 274 19.21 -1.44 0.29
CA ARG A 274 19.61 -1.69 -1.09
C ARG A 274 20.80 -0.83 -1.49
N ASN A 275 20.73 0.49 -1.27
CA ASN A 275 21.81 1.40 -1.65
C ASN A 275 23.13 1.08 -0.93
N VAL A 276 23.06 0.67 0.34
CA VAL A 276 24.24 0.23 1.10
C VAL A 276 24.84 -1.04 0.51
N ILE A 277 24.03 -2.05 0.20
CA ILE A 277 24.48 -3.31 -0.41
C ILE A 277 25.10 -3.05 -1.79
N GLU A 278 24.46 -2.26 -2.66
CA GLU A 278 25.01 -1.91 -3.97
C GLU A 278 26.33 -1.13 -3.87
N LYS A 279 26.50 -0.33 -2.81
CA LYS A 279 27.79 0.33 -2.54
C LYS A 279 28.84 -0.68 -2.08
N ALA A 280 28.49 -1.61 -1.20
CA ALA A 280 29.39 -2.65 -0.72
C ALA A 280 29.86 -3.58 -1.85
N ILE A 281 28.95 -3.98 -2.75
CA ILE A 281 29.30 -4.78 -3.95
C ILE A 281 30.31 -4.02 -4.83
N ARG A 282 30.13 -2.71 -5.02
CA ARG A 282 31.10 -1.88 -5.76
C ARG A 282 32.45 -1.78 -5.05
N SER A 283 32.46 -1.65 -3.73
CA SER A 283 33.70 -1.68 -2.94
C SER A 283 34.44 -3.01 -3.09
N GLN A 284 33.70 -4.13 -3.03
CA GLN A 284 34.26 -5.46 -3.22
C GLN A 284 34.86 -5.63 -4.62
N ALA A 285 34.18 -5.16 -5.66
CA ALA A 285 34.73 -5.17 -7.01
C ALA A 285 36.07 -4.42 -7.12
N MET A 286 36.20 -3.27 -6.43
CA MET A 286 37.46 -2.52 -6.37
C MET A 286 38.54 -3.25 -5.57
N ARG A 287 38.18 -3.88 -4.44
CA ARG A 287 39.11 -4.70 -3.62
C ARG A 287 39.65 -5.88 -4.40
N LEU A 288 38.79 -6.59 -5.14
CA LEU A 288 39.14 -7.78 -5.91
C LEU A 288 39.88 -7.47 -7.23
N LEU A 289 39.97 -6.20 -7.65
CA LEU A 289 40.61 -5.82 -8.92
C LEU A 289 42.09 -6.27 -8.99
N ASN A 290 42.79 -6.26 -7.85
CA ASN A 290 44.20 -6.64 -7.76
C ASN A 290 44.39 -8.07 -7.23
N GLU A 291 43.32 -8.84 -7.06
CA GLU A 291 43.41 -10.22 -6.59
C GLU A 291 43.75 -11.18 -7.72
N HIS A 292 44.76 -12.03 -7.49
CA HIS A 292 45.23 -12.99 -8.49
C HIS A 292 44.41 -14.29 -8.51
N HIS A 293 43.66 -14.58 -7.44
CA HIS A 293 42.87 -15.81 -7.29
C HIS A 293 41.39 -15.49 -7.00
N LEU A 294 40.59 -15.41 -8.06
CA LEU A 294 39.16 -15.14 -7.99
C LEU A 294 38.34 -16.45 -7.95
N GLU A 295 38.40 -17.14 -6.81
CA GLU A 295 37.54 -18.30 -6.57
C GLU A 295 36.09 -17.89 -6.30
N ARG A 296 35.13 -18.80 -6.53
CA ARG A 296 33.69 -18.54 -6.32
C ARG A 296 33.40 -18.00 -4.92
N THR A 297 34.04 -18.57 -3.90
CA THR A 297 33.90 -18.15 -2.50
C THR A 297 34.27 -16.68 -2.31
N VAL A 298 35.38 -16.24 -2.89
CA VAL A 298 35.86 -14.84 -2.85
C VAL A 298 34.92 -13.91 -3.60
N LEU A 299 34.48 -14.29 -4.80
CA LEU A 299 33.57 -13.49 -5.63
C LEU A 299 32.19 -13.31 -4.97
N SER A 300 31.75 -14.29 -4.19
CA SER A 300 30.46 -14.30 -3.49
C SER A 300 30.52 -13.72 -2.07
N SER A 301 31.69 -13.35 -1.54
CA SER A 301 31.83 -12.92 -0.14
C SER A 301 32.13 -11.43 0.00
N LEU A 302 31.23 -10.73 0.69
CA LEU A 302 31.42 -9.36 1.15
C LEU A 302 31.97 -9.37 2.59
N ILE A 303 33.04 -8.61 2.81
CA ILE A 303 33.69 -8.47 4.12
C ILE A 303 33.47 -7.08 4.69
N SER A 304 33.84 -6.89 5.96
CA SER A 304 33.65 -5.63 6.70
C SER A 304 34.24 -4.41 5.99
N GLU A 305 35.38 -4.57 5.30
CA GLU A 305 36.05 -3.51 4.53
C GLU A 305 35.20 -2.98 3.35
N ASP A 306 34.33 -3.83 2.78
CA ASP A 306 33.49 -3.45 1.65
C ASP A 306 32.38 -2.46 2.07
N PHE A 307 31.98 -2.50 3.35
CA PHE A 307 30.97 -1.62 3.93
C PHE A 307 31.58 -0.28 4.38
N ILE A 308 31.73 0.65 3.43
CA ILE A 308 32.31 1.97 3.67
C ILE A 308 31.19 2.99 3.94
N PHE A 309 31.06 3.38 5.20
CA PHE A 309 30.16 4.44 5.66
C PHE A 309 30.93 5.75 5.82
N PRO A 310 30.32 6.92 5.52
CA PRO A 310 30.98 8.20 5.77
C PRO A 310 31.34 8.32 7.25
N GLU A 311 32.57 8.77 7.54
CA GLU A 311 33.01 9.03 8.90
C GLU A 311 32.09 10.08 9.53
N THR A 312 31.62 9.76 10.72
CA THR A 312 30.80 10.64 11.54
C THR A 312 31.69 11.74 12.12
N THR A 313 31.74 12.89 11.45
CA THR A 313 32.08 14.18 12.10
C THR A 313 30.93 14.65 12.97
#